data_AF-A0A2D9GD84-F1
#
_entry.id   AF-A0A2D9GD84-F1
#
_cell.length_a   1.000
_cell.length_b   1.000
_cell.length_c   1.000
_cell.angle_alpha   90.00
_cell.angle_beta   90.00
_cell.angle_gamma   90.00
#
_symmetry.space_group_name_H-M   'P 1'
#
loop_
_entity.id
_entity.type
_entity.pdbx_description
1 polymer ?
#
loop_
_entity_poly.entity_id
_entity_poly.type
_entity_poly.pdbx_seq_one_letter_code
_entity_poly.pdbx_strand_id
1 'polypeptide(L)'
;MITKEDFKNYRQQLGFTNQQTAKKFFAGKDILPTVDFNYINLFNTRLSEIIEKINTISHHSIEHESINLFNRENIYNVFEKLKKNQIIPKLNNQGRRPEQVYFSWMRGYVISNYFLRALSIIFEVNITDIDLIGDDDLINIDTFKRTPKADLEVNLKNNSKIRLEIQSGFQGVNDIKQHKVLEAKRIFESESISSLAIHFDLFNGQVAFVKLDEIEEDSVNWITRQQMEGQTVFNIDQNYFVWKLIDKPPKFRDLFFGNHE
;
A
#
# COMPACT_ATOMS: atom_id res chain seq x y z
N MET A 1 9.69 53.66 -16.94
CA MET A 1 10.13 52.25 -16.94
C MET A 1 9.69 51.65 -15.61
N ILE A 2 9.04 50.49 -15.59
CA ILE A 2 8.56 49.88 -14.34
C ILE A 2 9.74 49.27 -13.59
N THR A 3 9.81 49.51 -12.28
CA THR A 3 10.92 49.14 -11.40
C THR A 3 10.52 48.05 -10.38
N LYS A 4 11.50 47.46 -9.69
CA LYS A 4 11.25 46.52 -8.58
C LYS A 4 10.50 47.17 -7.41
N GLU A 5 10.71 48.48 -7.19
CA GLU A 5 10.04 49.22 -6.13
C GLU A 5 8.55 49.40 -6.44
N ASP A 6 8.19 49.62 -7.72
CA ASP A 6 6.79 49.67 -8.15
C ASP A 6 6.04 48.36 -7.82
N PHE A 7 6.69 47.21 -8.04
CA PHE A 7 6.10 45.91 -7.69
C PHE A 7 5.95 45.71 -6.18
N LYS A 8 6.89 46.23 -5.38
CA LYS A 8 6.85 46.13 -3.92
C LYS A 8 5.77 47.03 -3.34
N ASN A 9 5.69 48.29 -3.80
CA ASN A 9 4.66 49.25 -3.43
C ASN A 9 3.27 48.74 -3.77
N TYR A 10 3.07 48.15 -4.95
CA TYR A 10 1.80 47.52 -5.32
C TYR A 10 1.39 46.42 -4.33
N ARG A 11 2.31 45.51 -3.98
CA ARG A 11 2.03 44.45 -2.98
C ARG A 11 1.71 45.03 -1.60
N GLN A 12 2.39 46.09 -1.19
CA GLN A 12 2.10 46.78 0.08
C GLN A 12 0.70 47.42 0.06
N GLN A 13 0.29 48.05 -1.04
CA GLN A 13 -1.06 48.60 -1.20
C GLN A 13 -2.14 47.52 -1.16
N LEU A 14 -1.83 46.31 -1.65
CA LEU A 14 -2.69 45.13 -1.50
C LEU A 14 -2.70 44.54 -0.06
N GLY A 15 -1.93 45.10 0.88
CA GLY A 15 -1.84 44.62 2.26
C GLY A 15 -0.76 43.57 2.52
N PHE A 16 0.16 43.31 1.58
CA PHE A 16 1.21 42.30 1.71
C PHE A 16 2.59 42.91 1.86
N THR A 17 3.27 42.59 2.96
CA THR A 17 4.66 43.00 3.22
C THR A 17 5.70 42.06 2.60
N ASN A 18 5.29 40.88 2.14
CA ASN A 18 6.15 39.86 1.54
C ASN A 18 5.53 39.32 0.23
N GLN A 19 6.39 39.10 -0.78
CA GLN A 19 6.00 38.47 -2.05
C GLN A 19 5.41 37.07 -1.86
N GLN A 20 5.90 36.28 -0.90
CA GLN A 20 5.45 34.90 -0.70
C GLN A 20 4.04 34.82 -0.13
N THR A 21 3.66 35.72 0.79
CA THR A 21 2.29 35.79 1.32
C THR A 21 1.31 36.28 0.25
N ALA A 22 1.67 37.30 -0.53
CA ALA A 22 0.87 37.73 -1.69
C ALA A 22 0.65 36.58 -2.69
N LYS A 23 1.70 35.80 -3.01
CA LYS A 23 1.59 34.62 -3.89
C LYS A 23 0.68 33.54 -3.30
N LYS A 24 0.74 33.29 -1.98
CA LYS A 24 -0.13 32.30 -1.32
C LYS A 24 -1.59 32.76 -1.38
N PHE A 25 -1.87 34.01 -1.04
CA PHE A 25 -3.21 34.60 -1.09
C PHE A 25 -3.82 34.55 -2.49
N PHE A 26 -3.10 35.03 -3.51
CA PHE A 26 -3.61 34.98 -4.88
C PHE A 26 -3.82 33.57 -5.41
N ALA A 27 -3.06 32.59 -4.89
CA ALA A 27 -3.24 31.18 -5.22
C ALA A 27 -4.24 30.45 -4.31
N GLY A 28 -4.88 31.14 -3.34
CA GLY A 28 -5.76 30.55 -2.33
C GLY A 28 -5.09 29.52 -1.41
N LYS A 29 -3.75 29.50 -1.33
CA LYS A 29 -2.95 28.51 -0.57
C LYS A 29 -2.92 28.78 0.95
N ASP A 30 -3.44 29.92 1.36
CA ASP A 30 -3.70 30.30 2.75
C ASP A 30 -5.01 29.71 3.29
N ILE A 31 -5.92 29.29 2.41
CA ILE A 31 -7.13 28.56 2.76
C ILE A 31 -6.77 27.08 2.91
N LEU A 32 -6.87 26.55 4.13
CA LEU A 32 -6.66 25.13 4.38
C LEU A 32 -7.94 24.35 4.06
N PRO A 33 -7.91 23.39 3.11
CA PRO A 33 -9.06 22.53 2.87
C PRO A 33 -9.34 21.71 4.13
N THR A 34 -10.61 21.67 4.54
CA THR A 34 -11.06 20.78 5.60
C THR A 34 -11.22 19.35 5.06
N VAL A 35 -11.04 18.38 5.94
CA VAL A 35 -11.31 16.97 5.61
C VAL A 35 -12.81 16.76 5.50
N ASP A 36 -13.26 16.23 4.37
CA ASP A 36 -14.63 15.81 4.13
C ASP A 36 -14.85 14.39 4.65
N PHE A 37 -15.32 14.29 5.90
CA PHE A 37 -15.61 13.00 6.52
C PHE A 37 -16.81 12.28 5.90
N ASN A 38 -17.74 12.99 5.25
CA ASN A 38 -18.84 12.34 4.54
C ASN A 38 -18.30 11.60 3.32
N TYR A 39 -17.34 12.19 2.61
CA TYR A 39 -16.68 11.51 1.50
C TYR A 39 -15.86 10.30 1.96
N ILE A 40 -15.18 10.40 3.10
CA ILE A 40 -14.50 9.23 3.71
C ILE A 40 -15.51 8.11 4.06
N ASN A 41 -16.68 8.44 4.59
CA ASN A 41 -17.70 7.43 4.88
C ASN A 41 -18.13 6.68 3.62
N LEU A 42 -18.29 7.37 2.48
CA LEU A 42 -18.56 6.73 1.19
C LEU A 42 -17.44 5.78 0.77
N PHE A 43 -16.18 6.16 1.00
CA PHE A 43 -15.04 5.27 0.76
C PHE A 43 -15.06 4.04 1.67
N ASN A 44 -15.40 4.20 2.95
CA ASN A 44 -15.49 3.08 3.89
C ASN A 44 -16.60 2.10 3.49
N THR A 45 -17.77 2.61 3.07
CA THR A 45 -18.82 1.76 2.49
C THR A 45 -18.32 1.02 1.26
N ARG A 46 -17.61 1.70 0.34
CA ARG A 46 -17.04 1.05 -0.84
C ARG A 46 -15.99 -0.02 -0.50
N LEU A 47 -15.18 0.18 0.53
CA LEU A 47 -14.24 -0.84 1.00
C LEU A 47 -14.97 -2.11 1.47
N SER A 48 -16.03 -1.94 2.27
CA SER A 48 -16.88 -3.06 2.72
C SER A 48 -17.50 -3.80 1.53
N GLU A 49 -18.06 -3.07 0.56
CA GLU A 49 -18.64 -3.65 -0.66
C GLU A 49 -17.62 -4.45 -1.48
N ILE A 50 -16.38 -3.95 -1.60
CA ILE A 50 -15.30 -4.65 -2.31
C ILE A 50 -14.97 -5.96 -1.60
N ILE A 51 -14.80 -5.92 -0.28
CA ILE A 51 -14.46 -7.09 0.52
C ILE A 51 -15.57 -8.14 0.51
N GLU A 52 -16.84 -7.73 0.63
CA GLU A 52 -17.99 -8.63 0.54
C GLU A 52 -18.06 -9.34 -0.82
N LYS A 53 -17.78 -8.61 -1.92
CA LYS A 53 -17.71 -9.19 -3.25
C LYS A 53 -16.55 -10.19 -3.41
N ILE A 54 -15.37 -9.85 -2.89
CA ILE A 54 -14.21 -10.76 -2.91
C ILE A 54 -14.51 -12.02 -2.09
N ASN A 55 -15.09 -11.86 -0.91
CA ASN A 55 -15.43 -12.97 -0.01
C ASN A 55 -16.45 -13.92 -0.62
N THR A 56 -17.38 -13.43 -1.43
CA THR A 56 -18.39 -14.26 -2.10
C THR A 56 -17.80 -15.20 -3.17
N ILE A 57 -16.66 -14.83 -3.77
CA ILE A 57 -16.05 -15.59 -4.88
C ILE A 57 -14.76 -16.30 -4.49
N SER A 58 -14.20 -15.97 -3.33
CA SER A 58 -12.96 -16.55 -2.83
C SER A 58 -13.15 -18.04 -2.55
N HIS A 59 -12.08 -18.81 -2.52
CA HIS A 59 -12.18 -20.20 -2.08
C HIS A 59 -12.57 -20.28 -0.59
N HIS A 60 -13.51 -21.16 -0.22
CA HIS A 60 -14.01 -21.34 1.16
C HIS A 60 -12.95 -21.47 2.25
N SER A 61 -11.73 -21.91 1.92
CA SER A 61 -10.63 -22.01 2.88
C SER A 61 -10.08 -20.66 3.34
N ILE A 62 -10.35 -19.57 2.63
CA ILE A 62 -9.88 -18.21 2.98
C ILE A 62 -11.02 -17.22 3.26
N GLU A 63 -12.26 -17.62 3.02
CA GLU A 63 -13.44 -16.81 3.33
C GLU A 63 -13.52 -16.49 4.84
N HIS A 64 -14.09 -15.34 5.17
CA HIS A 64 -14.44 -14.95 6.53
C HIS A 64 -15.92 -15.27 6.77
N GLU A 65 -16.19 -16.12 7.76
CA GLU A 65 -17.56 -16.51 8.14
C GLU A 65 -18.41 -15.31 8.58
N SER A 66 -17.78 -14.32 9.23
CA SER A 66 -18.42 -13.08 9.65
C SER A 66 -17.78 -11.87 8.98
N ILE A 67 -18.14 -11.66 7.71
CA ILE A 67 -17.65 -10.51 6.93
C ILE A 67 -18.01 -9.16 7.58
N ASN A 68 -19.16 -9.10 8.28
CA ASN A 68 -19.57 -7.91 9.03
C ASN A 68 -18.62 -7.59 10.19
N LEU A 69 -18.15 -8.62 10.90
CA LEU A 69 -17.16 -8.44 11.96
C LEU A 69 -15.83 -7.97 11.37
N PHE A 70 -15.39 -8.60 10.28
CA PHE A 70 -14.18 -8.20 9.57
C PHE A 70 -14.24 -6.71 9.14
N ASN A 71 -15.34 -6.27 8.51
CA ASN A 71 -15.53 -4.89 8.09
C ASN A 71 -15.53 -3.93 9.29
N ARG A 72 -16.18 -4.30 10.40
CA ARG A 72 -16.16 -3.50 11.63
C ARG A 72 -14.76 -3.29 12.18
N GLU A 73 -13.98 -4.37 12.27
CA GLU A 73 -12.65 -4.35 12.88
C GLU A 73 -11.61 -3.67 11.98
N ASN A 74 -11.61 -3.97 10.68
CA ASN A 74 -10.53 -3.57 9.77
C ASN A 74 -10.83 -2.30 8.97
N ILE A 75 -12.08 -1.85 8.92
CA ILE A 75 -12.46 -0.61 8.22
C ILE A 75 -12.93 0.45 9.22
N TYR A 76 -14.03 0.19 9.92
CA TYR A 76 -14.69 1.22 10.72
C TYR A 76 -13.95 1.56 12.02
N ASN A 77 -13.48 0.55 12.77
CA ASN A 77 -12.69 0.79 13.98
C ASN A 77 -11.35 1.47 13.65
N VAL A 78 -10.72 1.08 12.55
CA VAL A 78 -9.49 1.72 12.05
C VAL A 78 -9.72 3.18 11.68
N PHE A 79 -10.79 3.47 10.95
CA PHE A 79 -11.19 4.85 10.63
C PHE A 79 -11.34 5.69 11.90
N GLU A 80 -12.09 5.21 12.89
CA GLU A 80 -12.31 5.94 14.14
C GLU A 80 -11.00 6.13 14.91
N LYS A 81 -10.10 5.14 14.91
CA LYS A 81 -8.76 5.27 15.51
C LYS A 81 -7.94 6.36 14.81
N LEU A 82 -7.88 6.38 13.49
CA LEU A 82 -7.14 7.39 12.72
C LEU A 82 -7.72 8.80 12.90
N LYS A 83 -9.06 8.90 12.94
CA LYS A 83 -9.79 10.15 13.15
C LYS A 83 -9.55 10.71 14.55
N LYS A 84 -9.69 9.89 15.59
CA LYS A 84 -9.47 10.29 17.00
C LYS A 84 -8.05 10.80 17.23
N ASN A 85 -7.06 10.23 16.55
CA ASN A 85 -5.65 10.60 16.67
C ASN A 85 -5.20 11.69 15.68
N GLN A 86 -6.13 12.34 14.95
CA GLN A 86 -5.83 13.42 14.01
C GLN A 86 -4.79 13.05 12.95
N ILE A 87 -4.79 11.78 12.51
CA ILE A 87 -3.88 11.29 11.47
C ILE A 87 -4.39 11.71 10.09
N ILE A 88 -5.71 11.61 9.85
CA ILE A 88 -6.30 11.84 8.53
C ILE A 88 -5.92 13.22 7.94
N PRO A 89 -6.03 14.36 8.66
CA PRO A 89 -5.65 15.65 8.09
C PRO A 89 -4.15 15.80 7.73
N LYS A 90 -3.30 14.95 8.30
CA LYS A 90 -1.85 14.96 8.06
C LYS A 90 -1.44 14.07 6.88
N LEU A 91 -2.35 13.26 6.36
CA LEU A 91 -2.09 12.41 5.20
C LEU A 91 -1.86 13.28 3.96
N ASN A 92 -0.69 13.13 3.35
CA ASN A 92 -0.31 13.83 2.15
C ASN A 92 0.46 12.89 1.23
N ASN A 93 0.20 12.99 -0.07
CA ASN A 93 0.98 12.30 -1.08
C ASN A 93 0.99 13.12 -2.37
N GLN A 94 2.06 13.88 -2.60
CA GLN A 94 2.25 14.69 -3.81
C GLN A 94 1.09 15.67 -4.08
N GLY A 95 0.54 16.28 -3.03
CA GLY A 95 -0.55 17.26 -3.17
C GLY A 95 -1.94 16.64 -3.35
N ARG A 96 -2.06 15.31 -3.26
CA ARG A 96 -3.37 14.64 -3.17
C ARG A 96 -4.09 15.04 -1.89
N ARG A 97 -5.42 15.09 -1.99
CA ARG A 97 -6.30 15.32 -0.86
C ARG A 97 -6.17 14.21 0.20
N PRO A 98 -6.19 14.53 1.50
CA PRO A 98 -6.01 13.52 2.56
C PRO A 98 -7.00 12.36 2.48
N GLU A 99 -8.25 12.59 2.06
CA GLU A 99 -9.28 11.57 1.89
C GLU A 99 -8.89 10.52 0.83
N GLN A 100 -8.24 10.95 -0.25
CA GLN A 100 -7.76 10.05 -1.30
C GLN A 100 -6.54 9.26 -0.86
N VAL A 101 -5.66 9.89 -0.09
CA VAL A 101 -4.49 9.21 0.51
C VAL A 101 -4.97 8.16 1.51
N TYR A 102 -5.93 8.52 2.36
CA TYR A 102 -6.63 7.60 3.28
C TYR A 102 -7.22 6.41 2.54
N PHE A 103 -8.04 6.64 1.50
CA PHE A 103 -8.67 5.55 0.77
C PHE A 103 -7.64 4.63 0.09
N SER A 104 -6.58 5.20 -0.48
CA SER A 104 -5.50 4.39 -1.07
C SER A 104 -4.78 3.54 -0.04
N TRP A 105 -4.54 4.08 1.16
CA TRP A 105 -3.87 3.37 2.24
C TRP A 105 -4.78 2.27 2.82
N MET A 106 -6.03 2.61 3.16
CA MET A 106 -7.02 1.67 3.67
C MET A 106 -7.26 0.49 2.73
N ARG A 107 -7.27 0.72 1.41
CA ARG A 107 -7.38 -0.37 0.44
C ARG A 107 -6.25 -1.40 0.62
N GLY A 108 -5.00 -0.95 0.71
CA GLY A 108 -3.85 -1.84 0.94
C GLY A 108 -3.96 -2.56 2.28
N TYR A 109 -4.22 -1.80 3.35
CA TYR A 109 -4.36 -2.32 4.70
C TYR A 109 -5.45 -3.40 4.81
N VAL A 110 -6.65 -3.11 4.31
CA VAL A 110 -7.80 -4.02 4.39
C VAL A 110 -7.56 -5.29 3.59
N ILE A 111 -6.97 -5.19 2.40
CA ILE A 111 -6.65 -6.36 1.57
C ILE A 111 -5.57 -7.23 2.23
N SER A 112 -4.53 -6.61 2.80
CA SER A 112 -3.49 -7.34 3.55
C SER A 112 -4.09 -8.13 4.70
N ASN A 113 -4.96 -7.50 5.51
CA ASN A 113 -5.64 -8.18 6.62
C ASN A 113 -6.61 -9.28 6.16
N TYR A 114 -7.34 -9.05 5.05
CA TYR A 114 -8.26 -10.06 4.51
C TYR A 114 -7.53 -11.36 4.15
N PHE A 115 -6.37 -11.25 3.50
CA PHE A 115 -5.60 -12.40 3.02
C PHE A 115 -4.68 -13.05 4.06
N LEU A 116 -4.66 -12.62 5.32
CA LEU A 116 -3.87 -13.28 6.37
C LEU A 116 -4.16 -14.80 6.47
N ARG A 117 -5.42 -15.20 6.30
CA ARG A 117 -5.83 -16.61 6.27
C ARG A 117 -5.27 -17.36 5.05
N ALA A 118 -5.12 -16.68 3.91
CA ALA A 118 -4.45 -17.27 2.75
C ALA A 118 -2.96 -17.45 3.02
N LEU A 119 -2.30 -16.44 3.60
CA LEU A 119 -0.89 -16.50 3.96
C LEU A 119 -0.59 -17.61 4.97
N SER A 120 -1.44 -17.80 5.98
CA SER A 120 -1.27 -18.90 6.94
C SER A 120 -1.32 -20.28 6.26
N ILE A 121 -2.17 -20.45 5.24
CA ILE A 121 -2.23 -21.66 4.42
C ILE A 121 -0.99 -21.81 3.55
N ILE A 122 -0.59 -20.73 2.84
CA ILE A 122 0.56 -20.72 1.94
C ILE A 122 1.84 -21.10 2.70
N PHE A 123 2.11 -20.43 3.81
CA PHE A 123 3.32 -20.66 4.59
C PHE A 123 3.21 -21.83 5.58
N GLU A 124 2.05 -22.46 5.68
CA GLU A 124 1.76 -23.56 6.59
C GLU A 124 2.05 -23.21 8.07
N VAL A 125 1.72 -21.99 8.48
CA VAL A 125 1.89 -21.41 9.83
C VAL A 125 0.55 -20.97 10.43
N ASN A 126 0.52 -20.61 11.72
CA ASN A 126 -0.66 -19.95 12.29
C ASN A 126 -0.65 -18.46 11.96
N ILE A 127 -1.82 -17.81 11.98
CA ILE A 127 -1.90 -16.35 11.76
C ILE A 127 -1.09 -15.58 12.84
N THR A 128 -1.00 -16.11 14.06
CA THR A 128 -0.18 -15.52 15.14
C THR A 128 1.32 -15.54 14.86
N ASP A 129 1.76 -16.32 13.88
CA ASP A 129 3.17 -16.41 13.47
C ASP A 129 3.48 -15.42 12.33
N ILE A 130 2.52 -14.58 11.95
CA ILE A 130 2.63 -13.53 10.93
C ILE A 130 2.58 -12.17 11.64
N ASP A 131 3.74 -11.54 11.77
CA ASP A 131 3.90 -10.25 12.42
C ASP A 131 3.65 -9.12 11.42
N LEU A 132 2.88 -8.10 11.83
CA LEU A 132 2.83 -6.82 11.12
C LEU A 132 4.06 -6.01 11.53
N ILE A 133 4.94 -5.72 10.57
CA ILE A 133 6.21 -5.02 10.85
C ILE A 133 6.29 -3.66 10.16
N GLY A 134 5.35 -3.30 9.29
CA GLY A 134 5.30 -1.99 8.64
C GLY A 134 5.19 -0.85 9.66
N ASP A 135 5.93 0.24 9.47
CA ASP A 135 5.90 1.37 10.42
C ASP A 135 4.64 2.24 10.31
N ASP A 136 3.76 1.92 9.36
CA ASP A 136 2.40 2.44 9.25
C ASP A 136 1.37 1.48 9.84
N ASP A 137 1.79 0.52 10.66
CA ASP A 137 0.87 -0.23 11.49
C ASP A 137 0.09 0.68 12.45
N LEU A 138 -1.04 0.15 12.94
CA LEU A 138 -1.84 0.82 13.94
C LEU A 138 -1.49 0.35 15.35
N ILE A 139 -0.41 -0.41 15.55
CA ILE A 139 -0.01 -0.90 16.88
C ILE A 139 0.39 0.29 17.74
N ASN A 140 1.23 1.17 17.19
CA ASN A 140 1.57 2.45 17.81
C ASN A 140 1.25 3.63 16.88
N ILE A 141 0.12 4.28 17.17
CA ILE A 141 -0.38 5.41 16.37
C ILE A 141 0.57 6.62 16.37
N ASP A 142 1.40 6.77 17.40
CA ASP A 142 2.34 7.88 17.52
C ASP A 142 3.54 7.71 16.59
N THR A 143 3.85 6.47 16.20
CA THR A 143 4.94 6.16 15.26
C THR A 143 4.47 5.96 13.83
N PHE A 144 3.17 6.06 13.56
CA PHE A 144 2.58 5.86 12.24
C PHE A 144 3.29 6.71 11.17
N LYS A 145 4.00 6.04 10.26
CA LYS A 145 4.70 6.68 9.15
C LYS A 145 4.88 5.71 7.99
N ARG A 146 4.84 6.22 6.76
CA ARG A 146 5.12 5.41 5.58
C ARG A 146 6.61 5.13 5.47
N THR A 147 7.01 3.86 5.40
CA THR A 147 8.40 3.45 5.19
C THR A 147 8.54 2.42 4.07
N PRO A 148 9.76 2.23 3.53
CA PRO A 148 10.00 1.18 2.53
C PRO A 148 10.01 -0.22 3.14
N LYS A 149 9.97 -0.35 4.47
CA LYS A 149 9.92 -1.62 5.21
C LYS A 149 8.78 -2.50 4.68
N ALA A 150 9.01 -3.80 4.69
CA ALA A 150 8.00 -4.78 4.32
C ALA A 150 6.79 -4.68 5.26
N ASP A 151 5.63 -5.14 4.79
CA ASP A 151 4.39 -5.05 5.55
C ASP A 151 4.35 -6.11 6.67
N LEU A 152 4.79 -7.34 6.34
CA LEU A 152 4.69 -8.51 7.22
C LEU A 152 6.02 -9.26 7.35
N GLU A 153 6.18 -9.99 8.45
CA GLU A 153 7.22 -11.00 8.65
C GLU A 153 6.56 -12.31 9.06
N VAL A 154 6.92 -13.41 8.40
CA VAL A 154 6.42 -14.75 8.72
C VAL A 154 7.51 -15.55 9.42
N ASN A 155 7.20 -16.04 10.62
CA ASN A 155 8.04 -16.95 11.37
C ASN A 155 7.73 -18.39 10.93
N LEU A 156 8.63 -18.99 10.15
CA LEU A 156 8.47 -20.34 9.61
C LEU A 156 8.77 -21.40 10.69
N LYS A 157 8.24 -22.61 10.52
CA LYS A 157 8.37 -23.72 11.49
C LYS A 157 9.81 -24.16 11.79
N ASN A 158 10.74 -23.88 10.88
CA ASN A 158 12.17 -24.12 11.04
C ASN A 158 12.91 -22.97 11.74
N ASN A 159 12.18 -22.03 12.34
CA ASN A 159 12.68 -20.78 12.95
C ASN A 159 13.35 -19.81 11.96
N SER A 160 13.26 -20.03 10.64
CA SER A 160 13.67 -19.01 9.67
C SER A 160 12.56 -17.99 9.46
N LYS A 161 12.94 -16.82 8.96
CA LYS A 161 12.02 -15.70 8.71
C LYS A 161 11.95 -15.40 7.22
N ILE A 162 10.80 -14.93 6.77
CA ILE A 162 10.62 -14.34 5.45
C ILE A 162 9.81 -13.05 5.59
N ARG A 163 10.23 -11.99 4.90
CA ARG A 163 9.50 -10.73 4.88
C ARG A 163 8.59 -10.67 3.66
N LEU A 164 7.38 -10.12 3.84
CA LEU A 164 6.38 -10.03 2.79
C LEU A 164 6.06 -8.57 2.49
N GLU A 165 6.18 -8.20 1.22
CA GLU A 165 5.61 -6.98 0.65
C GLU A 165 4.26 -7.32 0.04
N ILE A 166 3.19 -6.78 0.59
CA ILE A 166 1.82 -7.07 0.15
C ILE A 166 1.35 -5.96 -0.79
N GLN A 167 1.12 -6.32 -2.06
CA GLN A 167 0.61 -5.38 -3.06
C GLN A 167 -0.80 -5.77 -3.48
N SER A 168 -1.65 -4.76 -3.66
CA SER A 168 -3.02 -4.93 -4.12
C SER A 168 -3.24 -4.15 -5.43
N GLY A 169 -3.38 -4.88 -6.52
CA GLY A 169 -3.67 -4.37 -7.85
C GLY A 169 -5.17 -4.22 -8.06
N PHE A 170 -5.63 -3.01 -8.39
CA PHE A 170 -7.06 -2.70 -8.62
C PHE A 170 -7.40 -2.32 -10.07
N GLN A 171 -6.39 -2.26 -10.95
CA GLN A 171 -6.53 -1.68 -12.29
C GLN A 171 -5.82 -2.53 -13.37
N GLY A 172 -5.34 -3.72 -13.03
CA GLY A 172 -4.59 -4.58 -13.96
C GLY A 172 -3.18 -4.06 -14.32
N VAL A 173 -2.64 -3.12 -13.54
CA VAL A 173 -1.23 -2.70 -13.63
C VAL A 173 -0.47 -3.39 -12.51
N ASN A 174 0.50 -4.22 -12.91
CA ASN A 174 1.19 -5.15 -12.04
C ASN A 174 2.68 -4.80 -12.02
N ASP A 175 3.04 -3.85 -11.15
CA ASP A 175 4.38 -3.28 -11.08
C ASP A 175 4.87 -3.21 -9.62
N ILE A 176 6.12 -3.59 -9.38
CA ILE A 176 6.80 -3.46 -8.08
C ILE A 176 7.73 -2.25 -8.13
N LYS A 177 7.64 -1.35 -7.16
CA LYS A 177 8.51 -0.17 -7.12
C LYS A 177 9.96 -0.54 -6.83
N GLN A 178 10.90 0.07 -7.55
CA GLN A 178 12.33 -0.22 -7.41
C GLN A 178 12.84 -0.14 -5.96
N HIS A 179 12.43 0.86 -5.18
CA HIS A 179 12.89 1.02 -3.80
C HIS A 179 12.47 -0.15 -2.88
N LYS A 180 11.40 -0.88 -3.20
CA LYS A 180 11.00 -2.09 -2.46
C LYS A 180 11.96 -3.25 -2.75
N VAL A 181 12.40 -3.39 -3.99
CA VAL A 181 13.41 -4.38 -4.40
C VAL A 181 14.77 -4.06 -3.77
N LEU A 182 15.20 -2.80 -3.79
CA LEU A 182 16.46 -2.38 -3.19
C LEU A 182 16.49 -2.62 -1.67
N GLU A 183 15.38 -2.33 -0.98
CA GLU A 183 15.27 -2.61 0.46
C GLU A 183 15.31 -4.11 0.75
N ALA A 184 14.62 -4.94 -0.04
CA ALA A 184 14.67 -6.40 0.07
C ALA A 184 16.09 -6.96 -0.07
N LYS A 185 16.84 -6.52 -1.09
CA LYS A 185 18.25 -6.91 -1.28
C LYS A 185 19.12 -6.51 -0.10
N ARG A 186 18.97 -5.28 0.38
CA ARG A 186 19.71 -4.78 1.56
C ARG A 186 19.45 -5.65 2.79
N ILE A 187 18.19 -6.03 3.05
CA ILE A 187 17.82 -6.90 4.17
C ILE A 187 18.41 -8.30 4.02
N PHE A 188 18.39 -8.86 2.80
CA PHE A 188 19.01 -10.15 2.54
C PHE A 188 20.51 -10.10 2.82
N GLU A 189 21.22 -9.07 2.34
CA GLU A 189 22.65 -8.89 2.58
C GLU A 189 22.99 -8.69 4.07
N SER A 190 22.21 -7.90 4.80
CA SER A 190 22.53 -7.55 6.19
C SER A 190 22.04 -8.55 7.23
N GLU A 191 20.92 -9.23 6.97
CA GLU A 191 20.23 -10.08 7.95
C GLU A 191 20.05 -11.53 7.46
N SER A 192 20.37 -11.85 6.21
CA SER A 192 20.11 -13.16 5.57
C SER A 192 18.62 -13.55 5.61
N ILE A 193 17.73 -12.56 5.52
CA ILE A 193 16.27 -12.75 5.47
C ILE A 193 15.77 -12.47 4.05
N SER A 194 15.22 -13.47 3.38
CA SER A 194 14.61 -13.30 2.05
C SER A 194 13.31 -12.51 2.12
N SER A 195 12.96 -11.86 1.00
CA SER A 195 11.78 -11.02 0.88
C SER A 195 10.94 -11.41 -0.33
N LEU A 196 9.63 -11.55 -0.13
CA LEU A 196 8.68 -11.95 -1.17
C LEU A 196 7.65 -10.84 -1.38
N ALA A 197 7.49 -10.36 -2.61
CA ALA A 197 6.31 -9.62 -2.99
C ALA A 197 5.18 -10.60 -3.31
N ILE A 198 4.05 -10.40 -2.65
CA ILE A 198 2.79 -11.08 -2.96
C ILE A 198 1.85 -10.03 -3.53
N HIS A 199 1.63 -10.08 -4.84
CA HIS A 199 0.81 -9.13 -5.56
C HIS A 199 -0.56 -9.73 -5.87
N PHE A 200 -1.57 -9.26 -5.15
CA PHE A 200 -2.97 -9.60 -5.36
C PHE A 200 -3.55 -8.71 -6.47
N ASP A 201 -3.58 -9.19 -7.70
CA ASP A 201 -4.24 -8.52 -8.82
C ASP A 201 -5.75 -8.82 -8.78
N LEU A 202 -6.44 -8.05 -7.93
CA LEU A 202 -7.89 -8.16 -7.70
C LEU A 202 -8.70 -7.82 -8.95
N PHE A 203 -8.12 -7.05 -9.88
CA PHE A 203 -8.78 -6.72 -11.13
C PHE A 203 -8.95 -7.95 -12.03
N ASN A 204 -7.95 -8.83 -12.07
CA ASN A 204 -7.96 -10.04 -12.89
C ASN A 204 -8.18 -11.34 -12.10
N GLY A 205 -8.25 -11.28 -10.76
CA GLY A 205 -8.51 -12.44 -9.91
C GLY A 205 -7.33 -13.40 -9.76
N GLN A 206 -6.10 -12.89 -9.89
CA GLN A 206 -4.86 -13.68 -9.89
C GLN A 206 -3.84 -13.10 -8.88
N VAL A 207 -2.89 -13.93 -8.46
CA VAL A 207 -1.88 -13.57 -7.46
C VAL A 207 -0.50 -13.99 -7.94
N ALA A 208 0.42 -13.03 -7.92
CA ALA A 208 1.82 -13.24 -8.24
C ALA A 208 2.70 -13.32 -7.00
N PHE A 209 3.76 -14.12 -7.10
CA PHE A 209 4.77 -14.30 -6.06
C PHE A 209 6.14 -14.00 -6.67
N VAL A 210 6.81 -12.96 -6.19
CA VAL A 210 8.10 -12.50 -6.73
C VAL A 210 9.12 -12.40 -5.61
N LYS A 211 10.20 -13.18 -5.67
CA LYS A 211 11.30 -13.06 -4.72
C LYS A 211 12.10 -11.80 -5.04
N LEU A 212 12.03 -10.82 -4.14
CA LEU A 212 12.55 -9.49 -4.39
C LEU A 212 14.08 -9.45 -4.35
N ASP A 213 14.68 -10.22 -3.44
CA ASP A 213 16.13 -10.36 -3.30
C ASP A 213 16.81 -11.05 -4.50
N GLU A 214 16.05 -11.81 -5.30
CA GLU A 214 16.55 -12.53 -6.49
C GLU A 214 16.35 -11.74 -7.81
N ILE A 215 15.74 -10.54 -7.79
CA ILE A 215 15.55 -9.75 -9.02
C ILE A 215 16.89 -9.20 -9.52
N GLU A 216 17.29 -9.59 -10.72
CA GLU A 216 18.50 -9.11 -11.39
C GLU A 216 18.42 -7.61 -11.76
N GLU A 217 19.52 -6.88 -11.67
CA GLU A 217 19.56 -5.42 -11.93
C GLU A 217 19.37 -5.08 -13.42
N ASP A 218 19.81 -5.97 -14.30
CA ASP A 218 19.73 -5.87 -15.76
C ASP A 218 18.52 -6.59 -16.35
N SER A 219 17.57 -7.04 -15.51
CA SER A 219 16.33 -7.65 -15.96
C SER A 219 15.57 -6.77 -16.96
N VAL A 220 15.14 -7.38 -18.07
CA VAL A 220 14.32 -6.71 -19.10
C VAL A 220 12.96 -6.20 -18.59
N ASN A 221 12.54 -6.70 -17.42
CA ASN A 221 11.28 -6.29 -16.77
C ASN A 221 11.40 -4.96 -16.02
N TRP A 222 12.61 -4.39 -15.88
CA TRP A 222 12.77 -3.02 -15.40
C TRP A 222 12.31 -2.02 -16.45
N ILE A 223 11.27 -1.26 -16.11
CA ILE A 223 10.67 -0.28 -17.01
C ILE A 223 10.46 1.06 -16.30
N THR A 224 10.48 2.14 -17.07
CA THR A 224 10.16 3.48 -16.59
C THR A 224 8.72 3.83 -16.95
N ARG A 225 7.87 4.05 -15.94
CA ARG A 225 6.46 4.40 -16.15
C ARG A 225 6.26 5.92 -16.08
N GLN A 226 5.97 6.55 -17.22
CA GLN A 226 5.65 7.98 -17.26
C GLN A 226 4.40 8.33 -16.42
N GLN A 227 3.42 7.42 -16.40
CA GLN A 227 2.20 7.54 -15.56
C GLN A 227 2.50 7.55 -14.06
N MET A 228 3.69 7.08 -13.65
CA MET A 228 4.19 7.11 -12.27
C MET A 228 5.28 8.16 -12.10
N GLU A 229 5.12 9.32 -12.76
CA GLU A 229 6.09 10.44 -12.69
C GLU A 229 7.50 10.04 -13.14
N GLY A 230 7.61 9.07 -14.05
CA GLY A 230 8.90 8.57 -14.53
C GLY A 230 9.63 7.66 -13.53
N GLN A 231 8.93 7.08 -12.55
CA GLN A 231 9.53 6.09 -11.65
C GLN A 231 9.89 4.80 -12.40
N THR A 232 11.04 4.23 -12.04
CA THR A 232 11.45 2.89 -12.44
C THR A 232 10.74 1.86 -11.57
N VAL A 233 10.15 0.87 -12.22
CA VAL A 233 9.41 -0.23 -11.60
C VAL A 233 9.78 -1.54 -12.28
N PHE A 234 9.66 -2.62 -11.54
CA PHE A 234 9.75 -3.98 -12.08
C PHE A 234 8.35 -4.41 -12.52
N ASN A 235 8.16 -4.66 -13.81
CA ASN A 235 6.91 -5.20 -14.31
C ASN A 235 6.79 -6.68 -13.96
N ILE A 236 5.69 -7.06 -13.33
CA ILE A 236 5.42 -8.46 -12.99
C ILE A 236 4.89 -9.15 -14.25
N ASP A 237 5.71 -9.99 -14.85
CA ASP A 237 5.33 -10.83 -15.99
C ASP A 237 4.25 -11.88 -15.60
N GLN A 238 3.48 -12.34 -16.59
CA GLN A 238 2.38 -13.27 -16.37
C GLN A 238 2.83 -14.61 -15.76
N ASN A 239 4.09 -15.03 -15.98
CA ASN A 239 4.62 -16.28 -15.43
C ASN A 239 4.80 -16.26 -13.91
N TYR A 240 4.77 -15.09 -13.27
CA TYR A 240 4.78 -14.98 -11.81
C TYR A 240 3.40 -15.25 -11.18
N PHE A 241 2.32 -15.22 -11.97
CA PHE A 241 0.95 -15.41 -11.49
C PHE A 241 0.57 -16.88 -11.44
N VAL A 242 0.79 -17.50 -10.28
CA VAL A 242 0.63 -18.95 -10.07
C VAL A 242 -0.58 -19.34 -9.24
N TRP A 243 -1.38 -18.37 -8.79
CA TRP A 243 -2.60 -18.63 -8.01
C TRP A 243 -3.78 -17.78 -8.49
N LYS A 244 -4.96 -18.40 -8.65
CA LYS A 244 -6.23 -17.70 -8.89
C LYS A 244 -6.99 -17.59 -7.57
N LEU A 245 -7.54 -16.43 -7.25
CA LEU A 245 -8.19 -16.16 -5.95
C LEU A 245 -9.38 -17.08 -5.62
N ILE A 246 -10.03 -17.62 -6.66
CA ILE A 246 -11.15 -18.54 -6.54
C ILE A 246 -10.71 -19.98 -6.23
N ASP A 247 -9.43 -20.29 -6.44
CA ASP A 247 -8.83 -21.58 -6.16
C ASP A 247 -8.22 -21.60 -4.76
N LYS A 248 -8.02 -22.80 -4.22
CA LYS A 248 -7.33 -22.98 -2.94
C LYS A 248 -5.92 -22.37 -3.00
N PRO A 249 -5.46 -21.64 -1.96
CA PRO A 249 -4.10 -21.12 -1.94
C PRO A 249 -3.07 -22.25 -2.11
N PRO A 250 -2.03 -22.05 -2.95
CA PRO A 250 -0.93 -23.00 -3.08
C PRO A 250 -0.12 -23.03 -1.78
N LYS A 251 0.71 -24.06 -1.59
CA LYS A 251 1.70 -24.04 -0.52
C LYS A 251 2.95 -23.31 -0.99
N PHE A 252 3.66 -22.68 -0.07
CA PHE A 252 4.89 -21.95 -0.34
C PHE A 252 5.95 -22.83 -1.03
N ARG A 253 6.06 -24.08 -0.56
CA ARG A 253 6.92 -25.11 -1.14
C ARG A 253 6.52 -25.56 -2.55
N ASP A 254 5.40 -25.13 -3.10
CA ASP A 254 4.94 -25.50 -4.44
C ASP A 254 5.05 -24.31 -5.42
N LEU A 255 5.32 -23.09 -4.93
CA LEU A 255 5.29 -21.85 -5.73
C LEU A 255 6.40 -21.75 -6.78
N PHE A 256 7.56 -22.34 -6.52
CA PHE A 256 8.77 -22.18 -7.34
C PHE A 256 9.23 -23.49 -8.00
N PHE A 257 8.48 -24.58 -7.82
CA PHE A 257 8.76 -25.87 -8.45
C PHE A 257 8.03 -25.92 -9.79
N GLY A 258 8.62 -25.33 -10.84
CA GLY A 258 8.01 -25.33 -12.18
C GLY A 258 8.58 -24.34 -13.20
N ASN A 259 9.43 -23.39 -12.81
CA ASN A 259 9.99 -22.37 -13.73
C ASN A 259 11.37 -22.75 -14.31
N HIS A 260 11.70 -24.04 -14.32
CA HIS A 260 12.89 -24.59 -14.96
C HIS A 260 12.51 -25.78 -15.85
N GLU A 261 11.71 -25.53 -16.88
CA GLU A 261 11.65 -26.39 -18.07
C GLU A 261 11.75 -25.53 -19.33
#